data_AF-A0A7Y3F0T7-F1
#
_entry.id   AF-A0A7Y3F0T7-F1
#
_cell.length_a   1.000
_cell.length_b   1.000
_cell.length_c   1.000
_cell.angle_alpha   90.00
_cell.angle_beta   90.00
_cell.angle_gamma   90.00
#
_symmetry.space_group_name_H-M   'P 1'
#
loop_
_entity.id
_entity.type
_entity.pdbx_description
1 polymer ?
#
loop_
_entity_poly.entity_id
_entity_poly.type
_entity_poly.pdbx_seq_one_letter_code
_entity_poly.pdbx_strand_id
1 'polypeptide(L)'
;MSAELANAIRKKIDFHGSIAFSEYMEMALYEPGLGYYSAGLQKFGAGGDFVTAPQLGDIFARCLACQIQQVAEKLDGYEIVEAGAGSGILAADLLKALQGNQPPSRYRILERSAHLRQVQKETLQQQVPQWMDKISWLDTPPDKDWQGIFLANEVLDALTV
;
A
#
# COMPACT_ATOMS: atom_id res chain seq x y z
N MET A 1 -0.08 8.15 -20.00
CA MET A 1 -1.24 7.29 -20.34
C MET A 1 -0.96 6.59 -21.66
N SER A 2 -1.11 5.26 -21.75
CA SER A 2 -0.90 4.52 -23.00
C SER A 2 -1.98 4.86 -24.04
N ALA A 3 -1.67 4.72 -25.33
CA ALA A 3 -2.64 4.94 -26.41
C ALA A 3 -3.84 3.97 -26.32
N GLU A 4 -3.60 2.77 -25.78
CA GLU A 4 -4.62 1.75 -25.56
C GLU A 4 -5.63 2.16 -24.46
N LEU A 5 -5.15 2.68 -23.33
CA LEU A 5 -6.02 3.18 -22.25
C LEU A 5 -6.86 4.37 -22.72
N ALA A 6 -6.24 5.30 -23.47
CA ALA A 6 -6.94 6.46 -24.02
C ALA A 6 -8.11 6.03 -24.94
N ASN A 7 -7.90 4.99 -25.75
CA ASN A 7 -8.94 4.45 -26.64
C ASN A 7 -10.05 3.74 -25.85
N ALA A 8 -9.72 3.02 -24.77
CA ALA A 8 -10.71 2.39 -23.91
C ALA A 8 -11.64 3.43 -23.24
N ILE A 9 -11.06 4.51 -22.70
CA ILE A 9 -11.81 5.61 -22.09
C ILE A 9 -12.70 6.31 -23.12
N ARG A 10 -12.17 6.59 -24.33
CA ARG A 10 -12.96 7.19 -25.42
C ARG A 10 -14.15 6.33 -25.81
N LYS A 11 -13.95 5.02 -26.01
CA LYS A 11 -15.06 4.08 -26.31
C LYS A 11 -16.14 4.09 -25.25
N LYS A 12 -15.77 4.19 -23.97
CA LYS A 12 -16.74 4.26 -22.87
C LYS A 12 -17.55 5.55 -22.91
N ILE A 13 -16.90 6.67 -23.18
CA ILE A 13 -17.56 7.98 -23.35
C ILE A 13 -18.48 7.98 -24.58
N ASP A 14 -18.03 7.40 -25.70
CA ASP A 14 -18.82 7.31 -26.93
C ASP A 14 -20.10 6.48 -26.72
N PHE A 15 -20.06 5.46 -25.87
CA PHE A 15 -21.20 4.58 -25.60
C PHE A 15 -22.15 5.10 -24.51
N HIS A 16 -21.62 5.67 -23.43
CA HIS A 16 -22.41 6.10 -22.26
C HIS A 16 -22.64 7.61 -22.16
N GLY A 17 -22.04 8.40 -23.07
CA GLY A 17 -21.97 9.85 -22.92
C GLY A 17 -20.88 10.25 -21.92
N SER A 18 -20.99 11.44 -21.34
CA SER A 18 -20.04 11.90 -20.32
C SER A 18 -19.97 10.93 -19.14
N ILE A 19 -18.76 10.53 -18.75
CA ILE A 19 -18.51 9.75 -17.53
C ILE A 19 -18.15 10.67 -16.36
N ALA A 20 -18.38 10.21 -15.14
CA ALA A 20 -17.91 10.90 -13.95
C ALA A 20 -16.37 10.94 -13.89
N PHE A 21 -15.81 11.97 -13.26
CA PHE A 21 -14.36 12.06 -13.09
C PHE A 21 -13.80 10.90 -12.24
N SER A 22 -14.56 10.44 -11.25
CA SER A 22 -14.23 9.25 -10.46
C SER A 22 -14.10 7.99 -11.31
N GLU A 23 -14.96 7.80 -12.31
CA GLU A 23 -14.86 6.67 -13.26
C GLU A 23 -13.66 6.81 -14.19
N TYR A 24 -13.37 8.02 -14.67
CA TYR A 24 -12.15 8.28 -15.42
C TYR A 24 -10.90 7.95 -14.60
N MET A 25 -10.85 8.38 -13.34
CA MET A 25 -9.75 8.12 -12.42
C MET A 25 -9.61 6.62 -12.14
N GLU A 26 -10.71 5.89 -11.91
CA GLU A 26 -10.66 4.43 -11.69
C GLU A 26 -10.03 3.73 -12.90
N MET A 27 -10.40 4.09 -14.12
CA MET A 27 -9.80 3.52 -15.34
C MET A 27 -8.33 3.94 -15.48
N ALA A 28 -8.04 5.23 -15.35
CA ALA A 28 -6.69 5.76 -15.51
C ALA A 28 -5.70 5.16 -14.50
N LEU A 29 -6.15 4.88 -13.27
CA LEU A 29 -5.33 4.37 -12.20
C LEU A 29 -5.30 2.84 -12.15
N TYR A 30 -6.43 2.16 -12.34
CA TYR A 30 -6.57 0.76 -11.96
C TYR A 30 -6.97 -0.20 -13.09
N GLU A 31 -7.28 0.28 -14.31
CA GLU A 31 -7.66 -0.58 -15.45
C GLU A 31 -6.66 -1.74 -15.60
N PRO A 32 -7.11 -3.01 -15.56
CA PRO A 32 -6.20 -4.16 -15.58
C PRO A 32 -5.24 -4.12 -16.79
N GLY A 33 -3.93 -4.17 -16.51
CA GLY A 33 -2.88 -4.13 -17.54
C GLY A 33 -2.62 -2.75 -18.18
N LEU A 34 -3.47 -1.75 -17.97
CA LEU A 34 -3.39 -0.45 -18.65
C LEU A 34 -3.30 0.74 -17.68
N GLY A 35 -3.97 0.65 -16.54
CA GLY A 35 -4.03 1.64 -15.50
C GLY A 35 -2.68 1.88 -14.85
N TYR A 36 -2.47 3.08 -14.33
CA TYR A 36 -1.20 3.52 -13.79
C TYR A 36 -0.59 2.55 -12.75
N TYR A 37 -1.40 2.00 -11.85
CA TYR A 37 -0.99 1.04 -10.82
C TYR A 37 -1.12 -0.44 -11.25
N SER A 38 -1.71 -0.71 -12.41
CA SER A 38 -2.00 -2.06 -12.93
C SER A 38 -1.13 -2.46 -14.13
N ALA A 39 -0.38 -1.53 -14.72
CA ALA A 39 0.40 -1.75 -15.95
C ALA A 39 1.81 -2.35 -15.75
N GLY A 40 2.19 -2.75 -14.53
CA GLY A 40 3.45 -3.49 -14.26
C GLY A 40 4.76 -2.76 -14.57
N LEU A 41 4.73 -1.47 -14.90
CA LEU A 41 5.93 -0.66 -15.10
C LEU A 41 6.58 -0.39 -13.73
N GLN A 42 7.91 -0.58 -13.64
CA GLN A 42 8.73 -0.18 -12.49
C GLN A 42 8.50 1.29 -12.16
N LYS A 43 7.80 1.59 -11.05
CA LYS A 43 7.37 2.97 -10.73
C LYS A 43 7.68 3.45 -9.31
N PHE A 44 8.33 2.64 -8.49
CA PHE A 44 8.71 3.01 -7.12
C PHE A 44 10.25 2.94 -6.96
N GLY A 45 10.84 3.94 -6.31
CA GLY A 45 12.29 4.06 -6.09
C GLY A 45 12.93 5.19 -6.89
N ALA A 46 14.25 5.33 -6.84
CA ALA A 46 15.01 6.39 -7.52
C ALA A 46 14.86 6.42 -9.05
N GLY A 47 14.23 5.41 -9.66
CA GLY A 47 13.88 5.34 -11.08
C GLY A 47 12.38 5.38 -11.39
N GLY A 48 11.52 5.65 -10.39
CA GLY A 48 10.07 5.83 -10.56
C GLY A 48 9.66 7.30 -10.73
N ASP A 49 8.38 7.54 -11.04
CA ASP A 49 7.86 8.90 -11.26
C ASP A 49 7.82 9.74 -9.95
N PHE A 50 7.83 9.08 -8.78
CA PHE A 50 7.77 9.73 -7.46
C PHE A 50 8.65 9.00 -6.44
N VAL A 51 9.29 9.77 -5.55
CA VAL A 51 10.00 9.27 -4.36
C VAL A 51 9.11 9.52 -3.15
N THR A 52 8.68 8.46 -2.47
CA THR A 52 7.90 8.56 -1.22
C THR A 52 8.82 8.69 -0.01
N ALA A 53 8.38 9.31 1.10
CA ALA A 53 9.20 9.50 2.30
C ALA A 53 9.93 8.23 2.82
N PRO A 54 9.34 7.02 2.80
CA PRO A 54 10.02 5.78 3.19
C PRO A 54 11.22 5.39 2.30
N GLN A 55 11.31 5.93 1.08
CA GLN A 55 12.41 5.62 0.15
C GLN A 55 13.64 6.51 0.37
N LEU A 56 13.53 7.56 1.20
CA LEU A 56 14.63 8.46 1.53
C LEU A 56 15.50 7.96 2.69
N GLY A 57 14.99 7.01 3.48
CA GLY A 57 15.67 6.42 4.62
C GLY A 57 14.70 5.95 5.71
N ASP A 58 15.24 5.36 6.79
CA ASP A 58 14.45 4.71 7.83
C ASP A 58 13.93 5.66 8.92
N ILE A 59 14.33 6.94 8.91
CA ILE A 59 13.95 7.93 9.93
C ILE A 59 12.43 8.07 10.02
N PHE A 60 11.73 8.12 8.88
CA PHE A 60 10.28 8.23 8.85
C PHE A 60 9.62 7.05 9.57
N ALA A 61 10.04 5.83 9.24
CA ALA A 61 9.54 4.61 9.89
C ALA A 61 9.84 4.59 11.39
N ARG A 62 11.05 5.02 11.81
CA ARG A 62 11.42 5.11 13.23
C ARG A 62 10.55 6.12 14.00
N CYS A 63 10.29 7.29 13.43
CA CYS A 63 9.39 8.29 14.03
C CYS A 63 7.96 7.74 14.16
N LEU A 64 7.47 7.07 13.11
CA LEU A 64 6.14 6.45 13.14
C LEU A 64 6.07 5.29 14.15
N ALA A 65 7.13 4.50 14.28
CA ALA A 65 7.24 3.44 15.27
C ALA A 65 7.13 3.97 16.72
N CYS A 66 7.73 5.14 17.02
CA CYS A 66 7.55 5.78 18.32
C CYS A 66 6.08 6.11 18.62
N GLN A 67 5.34 6.61 17.63
CA GLN A 67 3.91 6.89 17.79
C GLN A 67 3.09 5.60 17.94
N ILE A 68 3.42 4.58 17.15
CA ILE A 68 2.80 3.25 17.24
C ILE A 68 2.97 2.66 18.64
N GLN A 69 4.16 2.77 19.23
CA GLN A 69 4.44 2.27 20.58
C GLN A 69 3.59 2.97 21.66
N GLN A 70 3.44 4.30 21.59
CA GLN A 70 2.58 5.04 22.52
C GLN A 70 1.10 4.61 22.46
N VAL A 71 0.63 4.23 21.27
CA VAL A 71 -0.73 3.68 21.09
C VAL A 71 -0.78 2.24 21.59
N ALA A 72 0.23 1.43 21.26
CA ALA A 72 0.33 0.03 21.66
C ALA A 72 0.34 -0.17 23.18
N GLU A 73 0.96 0.75 23.95
CA GLU A 73 0.94 0.73 25.43
C GLU A 73 -0.48 0.77 26.02
N LYS A 74 -1.46 1.28 25.26
CA LYS A 74 -2.87 1.36 25.68
C LYS A 74 -3.71 0.17 25.20
N LEU A 75 -3.09 -0.77 24.48
CA LEU A 75 -3.74 -1.92 23.87
C LEU A 75 -3.18 -3.22 24.48
N ASP A 76 -4.06 -4.15 24.85
CA ASP A 76 -3.64 -5.50 25.23
C ASP A 76 -3.39 -6.34 23.96
N GLY A 77 -2.22 -6.11 23.36
CA GLY A 77 -1.88 -6.61 22.03
C GLY A 77 -2.54 -5.81 20.90
N TYR A 78 -1.89 -5.82 19.74
CA TYR A 78 -2.37 -5.07 18.57
C TYR A 78 -1.89 -5.68 17.26
N GLU A 79 -2.65 -5.37 16.22
CA GLU A 79 -2.27 -5.61 14.82
C GLU A 79 -1.97 -4.29 14.11
N ILE A 80 -1.24 -4.36 13.01
CA ILE A 80 -1.08 -3.25 12.08
C ILE A 80 -1.81 -3.61 10.78
N VAL A 81 -2.62 -2.69 10.28
CA VAL A 81 -3.18 -2.74 8.93
C VAL A 81 -2.60 -1.57 8.15
N GLU A 82 -1.84 -1.83 7.10
CA GLU A 82 -1.30 -0.81 6.20
C GLU A 82 -2.08 -0.86 4.88
N ALA A 83 -2.76 0.23 4.55
CA ALA A 83 -3.33 0.43 3.23
C ALA A 83 -2.24 0.90 2.26
N GLY A 84 -2.14 0.26 1.09
CA GLY A 84 -1.24 0.69 0.02
C GLY A 84 0.22 0.77 0.44
N ALA A 85 0.81 -0.36 0.85
CA ALA A 85 2.20 -0.43 1.33
C ALA A 85 3.28 -0.11 0.28
N GLY A 86 2.89 0.22 -0.96
CA GLY A 86 3.81 0.54 -2.06
C GLY A 86 4.80 -0.59 -2.30
N SER A 87 6.09 -0.29 -2.18
CA SER A 87 7.18 -1.28 -2.31
C SER A 87 7.36 -2.19 -1.08
N GLY A 88 6.68 -1.93 0.04
CA GLY A 88 6.85 -2.67 1.29
C GLY A 88 8.04 -2.21 2.14
N ILE A 89 8.75 -1.15 1.74
CA ILE A 89 9.89 -0.61 2.50
C ILE A 89 9.43 -0.05 3.86
N LEU A 90 8.32 0.68 3.91
CA LEU A 90 7.77 1.22 5.16
C LEU A 90 7.42 0.09 6.14
N ALA A 91 6.71 -0.94 5.66
CA ALA A 91 6.41 -2.14 6.44
C ALA A 91 7.68 -2.79 6.99
N ALA A 92 8.70 -3.00 6.16
CA ALA A 92 9.95 -3.62 6.58
C ALA A 92 10.65 -2.80 7.68
N ASP A 93 10.78 -1.49 7.50
CA ASP A 93 11.47 -0.62 8.45
C ASP A 93 10.68 -0.44 9.75
N LEU A 94 9.35 -0.39 9.69
CA LEU A 94 8.49 -0.42 10.86
C LEU A 94 8.67 -1.72 11.66
N LEU A 95 8.65 -2.88 11.00
CA LEU A 95 8.82 -4.16 11.66
C LEU A 95 10.20 -4.30 12.33
N LYS A 96 11.26 -3.75 11.71
CA LYS A 96 12.59 -3.66 12.35
C LYS A 96 12.55 -2.76 13.59
N ALA A 97 11.95 -1.58 13.49
CA ALA A 97 11.86 -0.62 14.59
C ALA A 97 10.99 -1.13 15.76
N LEU A 98 9.99 -1.96 15.48
CA LEU A 98 9.03 -2.50 16.47
C LEU A 98 9.43 -3.87 17.05
N GLN A 99 10.52 -4.49 16.59
CA GLN A 99 10.91 -5.84 17.01
C GLN A 99 11.22 -5.98 18.51
N GLY A 100 11.60 -4.89 19.19
CA GLY A 100 11.90 -4.88 20.62
C GLY A 100 10.65 -4.85 21.50
N ASN A 101 10.10 -3.66 21.73
CA ASN A 101 9.01 -3.44 22.68
C ASN A 101 7.65 -3.64 22.04
N GLN A 102 6.92 -4.64 22.55
CA GLN A 102 5.54 -4.95 22.18
C GLN A 102 5.35 -5.05 20.65
N PRO A 103 5.96 -6.06 19.99
CA PRO A 103 5.79 -6.26 18.57
C PRO A 103 4.32 -6.50 18.19
N PRO A 104 3.86 -6.07 17.00
CA PRO A 104 2.51 -6.40 16.53
C PRO A 104 2.34 -7.92 16.43
N SER A 105 1.14 -8.40 16.76
CA SER A 105 0.80 -9.82 16.60
C SER A 105 0.64 -10.21 15.12
N ARG A 106 0.22 -9.26 14.28
CA ARG A 106 0.07 -9.40 12.84
C ARG A 106 0.29 -8.07 12.11
N TYR A 107 0.85 -8.16 10.91
CA TYR A 107 0.95 -7.05 9.96
C TYR A 107 0.14 -7.40 8.71
N ARG A 108 -0.89 -6.62 8.41
CA ARG A 108 -1.83 -6.87 7.30
C ARG A 108 -1.69 -5.77 6.27
N ILE A 109 -1.44 -6.13 5.03
CA ILE A 109 -1.30 -5.17 3.93
C ILE A 109 -2.58 -5.22 3.09
N LEU A 110 -3.31 -4.12 3.04
CA LEU A 110 -4.47 -3.95 2.15
C LEU A 110 -3.98 -3.41 0.80
N GLU A 111 -3.95 -4.28 -0.20
CA GLU A 111 -3.36 -4.01 -1.52
C GLU A 111 -4.16 -4.72 -2.62
N ARG A 112 -4.67 -4.00 -3.62
CA ARG A 112 -5.43 -4.61 -4.74
C ARG A 112 -4.53 -5.08 -5.89
N SER A 113 -3.33 -4.50 -6.04
CA SER A 113 -2.42 -4.79 -7.14
C SER A 113 -1.63 -6.08 -6.89
N ALA A 114 -1.90 -7.12 -7.68
CA ALA A 114 -1.16 -8.38 -7.62
C ALA A 114 0.36 -8.20 -7.86
N HIS A 115 0.72 -7.22 -8.70
CA HIS A 115 2.11 -6.87 -8.95
C HIS A 115 2.77 -6.29 -7.69
N LEU A 116 2.12 -5.32 -7.03
CA LEU A 116 2.67 -4.73 -5.79
C LEU A 116 2.74 -5.74 -4.66
N ARG A 117 1.77 -6.66 -4.55
CA ARG A 117 1.86 -7.78 -3.59
C ARG A 117 3.13 -8.60 -3.79
N GLN A 118 3.52 -8.86 -5.04
CA GLN A 118 4.74 -9.60 -5.34
C GLN A 118 6.00 -8.81 -4.94
N VAL A 119 6.07 -7.53 -5.30
CA VAL A 119 7.17 -6.63 -4.90
C VAL A 119 7.31 -6.53 -3.37
N GLN A 120 6.18 -6.41 -2.67
CA GLN A 120 6.13 -6.36 -1.20
C GLN A 120 6.62 -7.67 -0.59
N LYS A 121 6.16 -8.83 -1.11
CA LYS A 121 6.62 -10.14 -0.65
C LYS A 121 8.13 -10.29 -0.77
N GLU A 122 8.70 -9.96 -1.93
CA GLU A 122 10.14 -10.03 -2.17
C GLU A 122 10.91 -9.10 -1.22
N THR A 123 10.46 -7.85 -1.09
CA THR A 123 11.05 -6.86 -0.18
C THR A 123 11.04 -7.35 1.28
N LEU A 124 9.89 -7.86 1.74
CA LEU A 124 9.72 -8.31 3.12
C LEU A 124 10.49 -9.61 3.40
N GLN A 125 10.53 -10.55 2.45
CA GLN A 125 11.36 -11.75 2.54
C GLN A 125 12.86 -11.42 2.63
N GLN A 126 13.32 -10.41 1.90
CA GLN A 126 14.72 -9.99 1.93
C GLN A 126 15.08 -9.23 3.21
N GLN A 127 14.21 -8.33 3.67
CA GLN A 127 14.54 -7.39 4.75
C GLN A 127 14.13 -7.84 6.15
N VAL A 128 13.03 -8.61 6.25
CA VAL A 128 12.43 -9.03 7.53
C VAL A 128 11.90 -10.48 7.44
N PRO A 129 12.71 -11.47 6.99
CA PRO A 129 12.25 -12.85 6.79
C PRO A 129 11.61 -13.48 8.04
N GLN A 130 12.08 -13.11 9.23
CA GLN A 130 11.57 -13.59 10.51
C GLN A 130 10.11 -13.17 10.80
N TRP A 131 9.57 -12.22 10.04
CA TRP A 131 8.21 -11.70 10.20
C TRP A 131 7.21 -12.29 9.20
N MET A 132 7.66 -13.07 8.23
CA MET A 132 6.80 -13.54 7.13
C MET A 132 5.56 -14.31 7.60
N ASP A 133 5.67 -15.09 8.68
CA ASP A 133 4.54 -15.84 9.25
C ASP A 133 3.48 -14.93 9.91
N LYS A 134 3.83 -13.67 10.19
CA LYS A 134 2.93 -12.66 10.76
C LYS A 134 2.43 -11.66 9.73
N ILE A 135 2.85 -11.77 8.47
CA ILE A 135 2.46 -10.86 7.40
C ILE A 135 1.37 -11.53 6.56
N SER A 136 0.31 -10.78 6.25
CA SER A 136 -0.75 -11.25 5.34
C SER A 136 -1.26 -10.12 4.45
N TRP A 137 -1.77 -10.47 3.27
CA TRP A 137 -2.34 -9.52 2.33
C TRP A 137 -3.86 -9.65 2.31
N LEU A 138 -4.54 -8.52 2.31
CA LEU A 138 -6.00 -8.41 2.30
C LEU A 138 -6.49 -7.82 0.97
N ASP A 139 -7.57 -8.38 0.44
CA ASP A 139 -8.29 -7.84 -0.72
C ASP A 139 -9.27 -6.72 -0.33
N THR A 140 -9.87 -6.84 0.87
CA THR A 140 -10.82 -5.89 1.44
C THR A 140 -10.40 -5.47 2.85
N PRO A 141 -10.86 -4.30 3.35
CA PRO A 141 -10.67 -3.94 4.74
C PRO A 141 -11.16 -5.04 5.70
N PRO A 142 -10.60 -5.15 6.91
CA PRO A 142 -11.02 -6.18 7.86
C PRO A 142 -12.53 -6.13 8.18
N ASP A 143 -13.26 -7.20 7.86
CA ASP A 143 -14.71 -7.31 8.09
C ASP A 143 -15.08 -7.80 9.51
N LYS A 144 -14.09 -8.27 10.27
CA LYS A 144 -14.24 -8.73 11.66
C LYS A 144 -13.63 -7.72 12.60
N ASP A 145 -14.13 -7.69 13.84
CA ASP A 145 -13.54 -6.91 14.92
C ASP A 145 -12.05 -7.21 15.05
N TRP A 146 -11.26 -6.14 15.10
CA TRP A 146 -9.83 -6.19 15.28
C TRP A 146 -9.39 -5.00 16.13
N GLN A 147 -8.31 -5.19 16.88
CA GLN A 147 -7.72 -4.15 17.71
C GLN A 147 -6.34 -3.81 17.19
N GLY A 148 -6.11 -2.55 16.85
CA GLY A 148 -4.79 -2.14 16.43
C GLY A 148 -4.76 -0.80 15.73
N ILE A 149 -3.77 -0.66 14.85
CA ILE A 149 -3.39 0.59 14.23
C ILE A 149 -3.58 0.46 12.72
N PHE A 150 -4.30 1.43 12.14
CA PHE A 150 -4.47 1.56 10.70
C PHE A 150 -3.51 2.62 10.17
N LEU A 151 -2.67 2.24 9.20
CA LEU A 151 -1.70 3.10 8.54
C LEU A 151 -2.14 3.34 7.09
N ALA A 152 -2.07 4.58 6.66
CA ALA A 152 -2.36 4.99 5.29
C ALA A 152 -1.44 6.15 4.91
N ASN A 153 -0.24 5.83 4.40
CA ASN A 153 0.72 6.82 3.94
C ASN A 153 0.55 7.03 2.43
N GLU A 154 0.21 8.25 1.99
CA GLU A 154 0.03 8.59 0.57
C GLU A 154 -1.00 7.67 -0.15
N VAL A 155 -2.08 7.34 0.58
CA VAL A 155 -3.19 6.53 0.05
C VAL A 155 -4.41 7.40 -0.25
N LEU A 156 -4.71 8.37 0.61
CA LEU A 156 -5.93 9.18 0.51
C LEU A 156 -5.93 10.13 -0.68
N ASP A 157 -4.75 10.53 -1.16
CA ASP A 157 -4.56 11.31 -2.38
C ASP A 157 -4.72 10.48 -3.66
N ALA A 158 -4.56 9.16 -3.57
CA ALA A 158 -4.73 8.21 -4.67
C ALA A 158 -6.15 7.64 -4.77
N LEU A 159 -7.05 7.95 -3.82
CA LEU A 159 -8.45 7.53 -3.89
C LEU A 159 -9.19 8.31 -4.99
N THR A 160 -10.08 7.61 -5.69
CA THR A 160 -10.93 8.22 -6.71
C THR A 160 -11.96 9.17 -6.06
N VAL A 161 -12.10 10.37 -6.60
CA VAL A 161 -12.99 11.45 -6.14
C VAL A 161 -13.88 11.97 -7.25
#